data_AF-A0A959EUF6-F1
#
_entry.id   AF-A0A959EUF6-F1
#
_cell.length_a   1.000
_cell.length_b   1.000
_cell.length_c   1.000
_cell.angle_alpha   90.00
_cell.angle_beta   90.00
_cell.angle_gamma   90.00
#
_symmetry.space_group_name_H-M   'P 1'
#
loop_
_entity.id
_entity.type
_entity.pdbx_description
1 polymer ?
#
loop_
_entity_poly.entity_id
_entity_poly.type
_entity_poly.pdbx_seq_one_letter_code
_entity_poly.pdbx_strand_id
1 'polypeptide(L)'
;ELSCQPLTQFKTANRLPYVLASREARRSGLDQVILFNQHGRPAEGNSSNLFLALDNELWTPPVAEGCVAGVLRRLVLEIAPSLGLKIYEQPIPPALLTQAPVAFLTNAIQGIRWVSELAGNRLAAGPAPRLVDALNEYLRFELGSN
;
A
#
# COMPACT_ATOMS: atom_id res chain seq x y z
N GLU A 1 -12.40 -9.98 -4.40
CA GLU A 1 -11.31 -10.03 -5.37
C GLU A 1 -11.35 -8.78 -6.25
N LEU A 2 -10.18 -8.33 -6.75
CA LEU A 2 -10.06 -7.24 -7.71
C LEU A 2 -9.74 -7.77 -9.11
N SER A 3 -10.35 -7.16 -10.13
CA SER A 3 -10.07 -7.49 -11.52
C SER A 3 -8.86 -6.71 -12.05
N CYS A 4 -8.02 -7.38 -12.85
CA CYS A 4 -6.84 -6.79 -13.50
C CYS A 4 -7.23 -6.15 -14.83
N GLN A 5 -8.12 -5.16 -14.78
CA GLN A 5 -8.61 -4.43 -15.95
C GLN A 5 -7.96 -3.04 -16.04
N PRO A 6 -7.78 -2.47 -17.24
CA PRO A 6 -7.20 -1.13 -17.39
C PRO A 6 -7.93 -0.04 -16.60
N LEU A 7 -9.23 -0.22 -16.35
CA LEU A 7 -10.06 0.74 -15.62
C LEU A 7 -9.84 0.69 -14.10
N THR A 8 -9.31 -0.40 -13.54
CA THR A 8 -9.20 -0.60 -12.09
C THR A 8 -8.25 0.40 -11.44
N GLN A 9 -7.24 0.88 -12.18
CA GLN A 9 -6.30 1.90 -11.70
C GLN A 9 -6.97 3.25 -11.40
N PHE A 10 -8.14 3.53 -12.00
CA PHE A 10 -8.85 4.78 -11.78
C PHE A 10 -9.76 4.69 -10.56
N LYS A 11 -9.84 5.78 -9.81
CA LYS A 11 -10.67 5.91 -8.61
C LYS A 11 -12.15 6.14 -8.97
N THR A 12 -12.77 5.17 -9.65
CA THR A 12 -14.14 5.26 -10.16
C THR A 12 -15.21 5.05 -9.06
N ALA A 13 -16.49 5.16 -9.46
CA ALA A 13 -17.64 4.83 -8.62
C ALA A 13 -17.92 3.32 -8.54
N ASN A 14 -17.27 2.48 -9.37
CA ASN A 14 -17.42 1.02 -9.35
C ASN A 14 -16.67 0.40 -8.15
N ARG A 15 -17.21 0.63 -6.95
CA ARG A 15 -16.52 0.40 -5.67
C ARG A 15 -17.07 -0.76 -4.86
N LEU A 16 -17.95 -1.58 -5.44
CA LEU A 16 -18.57 -2.70 -4.72
C LEU A 16 -17.53 -3.61 -4.02
N PRO A 17 -16.39 -3.99 -4.65
CA PRO A 17 -15.36 -4.78 -3.96
C PRO A 17 -14.84 -4.10 -2.69
N TYR A 18 -14.60 -2.79 -2.73
CA TYR A 18 -14.12 -2.01 -1.59
C TYR A 18 -15.19 -1.82 -0.50
N VAL A 19 -16.47 -1.69 -0.88
CA VAL A 19 -17.60 -1.63 0.07
C VAL A 19 -17.72 -2.94 0.84
N LEU A 20 -17.66 -4.08 0.14
CA LEU A 20 -17.70 -5.40 0.76
C LEU A 20 -16.47 -5.64 1.65
N ALA A 21 -15.28 -5.32 1.16
CA ALA A 21 -14.04 -5.42 1.92
C ALA A 21 -14.06 -4.56 3.19
N SER A 22 -14.60 -3.34 3.11
CA SER A 22 -14.74 -2.47 4.29
C SER A 22 -15.77 -2.98 5.29
N ARG A 23 -16.84 -3.66 4.84
CA ARG A 23 -17.78 -4.34 5.75
C ARG A 23 -17.11 -5.51 6.45
N GLU A 24 -16.28 -6.27 5.72
CA GLU A 24 -15.55 -7.40 6.27
C GLU A 24 -14.53 -6.97 7.32
N ALA A 25 -13.74 -5.93 7.04
CA ALA A 25 -12.81 -5.34 8.01
C ALA A 25 -13.51 -5.00 9.32
N ARG A 26 -14.67 -4.33 9.25
CA ARG A 26 -15.48 -3.98 10.43
C ARG A 26 -16.01 -5.20 11.18
N ARG A 27 -16.51 -6.22 10.46
CA ARG A 27 -17.05 -7.44 11.08
C ARG A 27 -15.96 -8.23 11.82
N SER A 28 -14.75 -8.20 11.29
CA SER A 28 -13.59 -8.92 11.82
C SER A 28 -12.77 -8.08 12.81
N GLY A 29 -13.21 -6.86 13.14
CA GLY A 29 -12.49 -5.97 14.08
C GLY A 29 -11.14 -5.48 13.58
N LEU A 30 -10.92 -5.47 12.26
CA LEU A 30 -9.67 -5.08 11.61
C LEU A 30 -9.73 -3.64 11.08
N ASP A 31 -8.59 -2.96 11.10
CA ASP A 31 -8.42 -1.62 10.51
C ASP A 31 -8.56 -1.63 8.98
N GLN A 32 -7.98 -2.64 8.34
CA GLN A 32 -7.93 -2.84 6.90
C GLN A 32 -8.00 -4.33 6.59
N VAL A 33 -8.47 -4.66 5.40
CA VAL A 33 -8.30 -5.99 4.79
C VAL A 33 -7.51 -5.86 3.50
N ILE A 34 -6.64 -6.82 3.22
CA ILE A 34 -5.91 -6.89 1.95
C ILE A 34 -6.79 -7.58 0.91
N LEU A 35 -7.04 -6.88 -0.19
CA LEU A 35 -7.70 -7.42 -1.37
C LEU A 35 -6.68 -8.13 -2.25
N PHE A 36 -7.06 -9.33 -2.65
CA PHE A 36 -6.36 -10.11 -3.65
C PHE A 36 -7.00 -9.89 -5.02
N ASN A 37 -6.19 -9.96 -6.07
CA ASN A 37 -6.67 -9.93 -7.44
C ASN A 37 -7.05 -11.31 -7.97
N GLN A 38 -7.58 -11.33 -9.19
CA GLN A 38 -8.01 -12.54 -9.90
C GLN A 38 -6.95 -13.60 -10.18
N HIS A 39 -5.69 -13.28 -9.92
CA HIS A 39 -4.59 -14.23 -9.99
C HIS A 39 -4.16 -14.75 -8.62
N GLY A 40 -4.94 -14.46 -7.56
CA GLY A 40 -4.62 -14.87 -6.20
C GLY A 40 -3.42 -14.13 -5.60
N ARG A 41 -3.10 -12.93 -6.09
CA ARG A 41 -1.98 -12.11 -5.56
C ARG A 41 -2.49 -10.87 -4.81
N PRO A 42 -1.77 -10.40 -3.77
CA PRO A 42 -2.13 -9.17 -3.07
C PRO A 42 -2.07 -7.95 -3.99
N ALA A 43 -3.09 -7.10 -3.93
CA ALA A 43 -3.18 -5.90 -4.76
C ALA A 43 -3.16 -4.61 -3.92
N GLU A 44 -4.09 -4.45 -2.98
CA GLU A 44 -4.15 -3.28 -2.10
C GLU A 44 -5.05 -3.52 -0.87
N GLY A 45 -5.13 -2.55 0.05
CA GLY A 45 -6.10 -2.53 1.15
C GLY A 45 -7.47 -2.01 0.70
N ASN A 46 -8.50 -2.14 1.55
CA ASN A 46 -9.87 -1.71 1.23
C ASN A 46 -10.03 -0.19 1.07
N SER A 47 -9.06 0.61 1.51
CA SER A 47 -9.02 2.05 1.22
C SER A 47 -7.60 2.62 1.11
N SER A 48 -6.61 1.81 0.73
CA SER A 48 -5.20 2.20 0.73
C SER A 48 -4.36 1.32 -0.18
N ASN A 49 -3.28 1.84 -0.75
CA ASN A 49 -2.29 1.02 -1.45
C ASN A 49 -1.37 0.27 -0.46
N LEU A 50 -0.81 -0.86 -0.91
CA LEU A 50 0.04 -1.75 -0.11
C LEU A 50 1.52 -1.60 -0.48
N PHE A 51 2.37 -1.55 0.53
CA PHE A 51 3.82 -1.65 0.40
C PHE A 51 4.40 -2.64 1.40
N LEU A 52 5.42 -3.39 0.97
CA LEU A 52 6.24 -4.27 1.80
C LEU A 52 7.68 -3.77 1.76
N ALA A 53 8.32 -3.67 2.91
CA ALA A 53 9.73 -3.30 3.01
C ALA A 53 10.56 -4.50 3.47
N LEU A 54 11.60 -4.82 2.69
CA LEU A 54 12.55 -5.90 2.94
C LEU A 54 13.95 -5.31 2.83
N ASP A 55 14.62 -5.10 3.96
CA ASP A 55 15.90 -4.40 4.03
C ASP A 55 15.86 -3.03 3.32
N ASN A 56 16.63 -2.86 2.23
CA ASN A 56 16.66 -1.65 1.41
C ASN A 56 15.74 -1.76 0.17
N GLU A 57 14.83 -2.73 0.14
CA GLU A 57 13.90 -2.96 -0.96
C GLU A 57 12.49 -2.56 -0.57
N LEU A 58 11.82 -1.85 -1.48
CA LEU A 58 10.42 -1.44 -1.33
C LEU A 58 9.58 -2.06 -2.43
N TRP A 59 8.68 -2.96 -2.03
CA TRP A 59 7.82 -3.72 -2.93
C TRP A 59 6.40 -3.16 -2.91
N THR A 60 5.78 -3.03 -4.08
CA THR A 60 4.35 -2.70 -4.22
C THR A 60 3.78 -3.34 -5.47
N PRO A 61 2.51 -3.78 -5.49
CA PRO A 61 1.91 -4.32 -6.70
C PRO A 61 1.83 -3.23 -7.80
N PRO A 62 2.15 -3.52 -9.08
CA PRO A 62 1.91 -2.60 -10.18
C PRO A 62 0.41 -2.38 -10.36
N VAL A 63 0.01 -1.25 -10.93
CA VAL A 63 -1.41 -0.94 -11.17
C VAL A 63 -2.12 -1.98 -12.05
N ALA A 64 -1.36 -2.69 -12.90
CA ALA A 64 -1.85 -3.83 -13.68
C ALA A 64 -2.36 -4.99 -12.82
N GLU A 65 -1.95 -5.09 -11.55
CA GLU A 65 -2.45 -6.07 -10.57
C GLU A 65 -3.81 -5.69 -9.98
N GLY A 66 -4.45 -4.62 -10.49
CA GLY A 66 -5.81 -4.24 -10.10
C GLY A 66 -5.88 -3.30 -8.90
N CYS A 67 -4.79 -2.68 -8.50
CA CYS A 67 -4.80 -1.63 -7.48
C CYS A 67 -5.06 -0.25 -8.10
N VAL A 68 -5.60 0.67 -7.30
CA VAL A 68 -5.82 2.06 -7.69
C VAL A 68 -4.47 2.78 -7.80
N ALA A 69 -4.28 3.59 -8.83
CA ALA A 69 -3.12 4.48 -8.99
C ALA A 69 -3.20 5.66 -7.99
N GLY A 70 -2.98 5.37 -6.70
CA GLY A 70 -3.11 6.34 -5.63
C GLY A 70 -2.06 7.46 -5.73
N VAL A 71 -2.49 8.70 -5.45
CA VAL A 71 -1.60 9.87 -5.49
C VAL A 71 -0.43 9.75 -4.49
N LEU A 72 -0.69 9.27 -3.27
CA LEU A 72 0.37 9.09 -2.27
C LEU A 72 1.29 7.91 -2.61
N ARG A 73 0.75 6.84 -3.22
CA ARG A 73 1.57 5.75 -3.76
C ARG A 73 2.56 6.26 -4.80
N ARG A 74 2.12 7.13 -5.72
CA ARG A 74 3.00 7.75 -6.71
C ARG A 74 4.13 8.53 -6.05
N LEU A 75 3.82 9.37 -5.07
CA LEU A 75 4.83 10.14 -4.32
C LEU A 75 5.84 9.23 -3.60
N VAL A 76 5.38 8.15 -2.98
CA VAL A 76 6.27 7.15 -2.35
C VAL A 76 7.24 6.55 -3.37
N LEU A 77 6.76 6.21 -4.58
CA LEU A 77 7.58 5.67 -5.65
C LEU A 77 8.58 6.70 -6.21
N GLU A 78 8.24 7.99 -6.20
CA GLU A 78 9.13 9.07 -6.64
C GLU A 78 10.25 9.34 -5.61
N ILE A 79 9.95 9.26 -4.31
CA ILE A 79 10.86 9.64 -3.23
C ILE A 79 11.74 8.49 -2.74
N ALA A 80 11.23 7.26 -2.69
CA ALA A 80 11.97 6.12 -2.15
C ALA A 80 13.40 5.95 -2.72
N PRO A 81 13.68 6.18 -4.03
CA PRO A 81 15.04 6.06 -4.56
C PRO A 81 16.02 7.08 -4.00
N SER A 82 15.59 8.31 -3.69
CA SER A 82 16.47 9.34 -3.10
C SER A 82 16.87 9.01 -1.66
N LEU A 83 16.10 8.13 -1.01
CA LEU A 83 16.38 7.58 0.32
C LEU A 83 17.23 6.31 0.28
N GLY A 84 17.71 5.90 -0.90
CA GLY A 84 18.50 4.69 -1.10
C GLY A 84 17.69 3.40 -1.13
N LEU A 85 16.35 3.48 -1.26
CA LEU A 85 15.50 2.30 -1.38
C LEU A 85 15.39 1.87 -2.85
N LYS A 86 15.60 0.58 -3.10
CA LYS A 86 15.35 -0.03 -4.40
C LYS A 86 13.88 -0.40 -4.53
N ILE A 87 13.22 0.14 -5.56
CA ILE A 87 11.80 -0.13 -5.80
C ILE A 87 11.62 -1.40 -6.63
N TYR A 88 10.67 -2.23 -6.19
CA TYR A 88 10.13 -3.36 -6.93
C TYR A 88 8.63 -3.18 -7.12
N GLU A 89 8.25 -2.52 -8.21
CA GLU A 89 6.85 -2.43 -8.65
C GLU A 89 6.49 -3.71 -9.42
N GLN A 90 6.31 -4.81 -8.69
CA GLN A 90 6.13 -6.15 -9.23
C GLN A 90 4.98 -6.91 -8.53
N PRO A 91 4.37 -7.91 -9.20
CA PRO A 91 3.38 -8.76 -8.57
C PRO A 91 3.94 -9.39 -7.28
N ILE A 92 3.24 -9.18 -6.16
CA ILE A 92 3.68 -9.68 -4.86
C ILE A 92 3.26 -11.15 -4.73
N PRO A 93 4.20 -12.08 -4.47
CA PRO A 93 3.83 -13.44 -4.13
C PRO A 93 3.07 -13.47 -2.79
N PRO A 94 1.99 -14.26 -2.63
CA PRO A 94 1.27 -14.36 -1.36
C PRO A 94 2.16 -14.73 -0.16
N ALA A 95 3.20 -15.53 -0.40
CA ALA A 95 4.18 -15.89 0.63
C ALA A 95 5.01 -14.68 1.10
N LEU A 96 5.28 -13.71 0.22
CA LEU A 96 6.03 -12.50 0.58
C LEU A 96 5.22 -11.60 1.52
N LEU A 97 3.89 -11.57 1.36
CA LEU A 97 2.99 -10.79 2.21
C LEU A 97 3.11 -11.19 3.69
N THR A 98 3.27 -12.48 3.99
CA THR A 98 3.39 -12.98 5.37
C THR A 98 4.83 -13.02 5.89
N GLN A 99 5.83 -13.00 5.00
CA GLN A 99 7.24 -13.04 5.35
C GLN A 99 7.88 -11.66 5.48
N ALA A 100 7.29 -10.63 4.88
CA ALA A 100 7.82 -9.28 4.94
C ALA A 100 7.94 -8.81 6.40
N PRO A 101 9.13 -8.34 6.83
CA PRO A 101 9.34 -7.91 8.21
C PRO A 101 8.54 -6.65 8.54
N VAL A 102 8.23 -5.84 7.52
CA VAL A 102 7.54 -4.57 7.63
C VAL A 102 6.59 -4.39 6.46
N ALA A 103 5.37 -3.96 6.76
CA ALA A 103 4.38 -3.54 5.77
C ALA A 103 3.79 -2.19 6.16
N PHE A 104 3.38 -1.40 5.16
CA PHE A 104 2.63 -0.17 5.39
C PHE A 104 1.59 0.05 4.31
N LEU A 105 0.61 0.87 4.66
CA LEU A 105 -0.53 1.23 3.83
C LEU A 105 -0.54 2.73 3.59
N THR A 106 -0.92 3.14 2.38
CA THR A 106 -0.92 4.56 2.00
C THR A 106 -2.24 5.02 1.42
N ASN A 107 -2.76 6.16 1.85
CA ASN A 107 -3.79 6.90 1.13
C ASN A 107 -3.68 8.41 1.39
N ALA A 108 -4.38 9.21 0.59
CA ALA A 108 -4.32 10.68 0.69
C ALA A 108 -4.94 11.27 1.97
N ILE A 109 -5.69 10.50 2.76
CA ILE A 109 -6.42 10.99 3.95
C ILE A 109 -5.65 10.66 5.24
N GLN A 110 -5.07 9.47 5.31
CA GLN A 110 -4.41 8.92 6.49
C GLN A 110 -2.88 8.92 6.34
N GLY A 111 -2.34 9.36 5.19
CA GLY A 111 -0.92 9.34 4.93
C GLY A 111 -0.38 7.91 4.83
N ILE A 112 0.77 7.69 5.45
CA ILE A 112 1.38 6.36 5.63
C ILE A 112 1.02 5.82 7.01
N ARG A 113 0.54 4.58 7.05
CA ARG A 113 0.30 3.84 8.30
C ARG A 113 1.02 2.50 8.28
N TRP A 114 1.80 2.22 9.31
CA TRP A 114 2.46 0.92 9.49
C TRP A 114 1.46 -0.14 9.89
N VAL A 115 1.69 -1.35 9.40
CA VAL A 115 0.93 -2.53 9.77
C VAL A 115 1.65 -3.18 10.96
N SER A 116 1.05 -3.09 12.14
CA SER A 116 1.59 -3.70 13.37
C SER A 116 1.35 -5.21 13.45
N GLU A 117 0.29 -5.68 12.80
CA GLU A 117 -0.10 -7.09 12.78
C GLU A 117 -0.74 -7.43 11.43
N LEU A 118 -0.37 -8.57 10.87
CA LEU A 118 -0.89 -9.08 9.61
C LEU A 118 -1.17 -10.58 9.73
N ALA A 119 -2.45 -10.96 9.54
CA ALA A 119 -2.90 -12.34 9.62
C ALA A 119 -2.47 -13.06 10.93
N GLY A 120 -2.57 -12.37 12.07
CA GLY A 120 -2.18 -12.89 13.39
C GLY A 120 -0.68 -12.83 13.69
N ASN A 121 0.15 -12.42 12.72
CA ASN A 121 1.59 -12.26 12.91
C ASN A 121 1.90 -10.80 13.22
N ARG A 122 2.46 -10.55 14.40
CA ARG A 122 2.95 -9.21 14.76
C ARG A 122 4.19 -8.91 13.92
N LEU A 123 4.12 -7.85 13.13
CA LEU A 123 5.26 -7.38 12.34
C LEU A 123 6.20 -6.57 13.22
N ALA A 124 7.47 -6.44 12.80
CA ALA A 124 8.38 -5.55 13.49
C ALA A 124 7.79 -4.14 13.49
N ALA A 125 7.93 -3.42 14.61
CA ALA A 125 7.69 -1.97 14.60
C ALA A 125 8.68 -1.39 13.58
N GLY A 126 8.19 -1.09 12.38
CA GLY A 126 9.06 -0.79 11.25
C GLY A 126 9.93 0.44 11.50
N PRO A 127 11.05 0.61 10.76
CA PRO A 127 11.96 1.77 10.80
C PRO A 127 11.34 3.04 10.17
N ALA A 128 10.08 3.24 10.49
CA ALA A 128 9.13 4.18 9.97
C ALA A 128 9.43 5.68 9.97
N PRO A 129 10.28 6.22 10.86
CA PRO A 129 10.49 7.66 10.88
C PRO A 129 11.07 8.15 9.57
N ARG A 130 12.13 7.50 9.05
CA ARG A 130 12.85 8.05 7.87
C ARG A 130 11.99 8.24 6.62
N LEU A 131 11.16 7.25 6.27
CA LEU A 131 10.31 7.36 5.07
C LEU A 131 9.15 8.33 5.29
N VAL A 132 8.50 8.27 6.46
CA VAL A 132 7.37 9.16 6.79
C VAL A 132 7.86 10.61 6.94
N ASP A 133 8.98 10.82 7.61
CA ASP A 133 9.63 12.12 7.80
C ASP A 133 10.07 12.69 6.45
N ALA A 134 10.72 11.89 5.60
CA ALA A 134 11.11 12.33 4.26
C ALA A 134 9.90 12.67 3.36
N LEU A 135 8.82 11.91 3.44
CA LEU A 135 7.58 12.23 2.73
C LEU A 135 6.93 13.50 3.26
N ASN A 136 6.91 13.69 4.57
CA ASN A 136 6.41 14.93 5.17
C ASN A 136 7.29 16.12 4.78
N GLU A 137 8.61 15.96 4.72
CA GLU A 137 9.55 16.98 4.26
C GLU A 137 9.34 17.32 2.78
N TYR A 138 9.20 16.32 1.91
CA TYR A 138 8.88 16.50 0.50
C TYR A 138 7.54 17.23 0.31
N LEU A 139 6.50 16.80 1.01
CA LEU A 139 5.18 17.43 0.94
C LEU A 139 5.22 18.89 1.42
N ARG A 140 6.01 19.21 2.45
CA ARG A 140 6.21 20.60 2.89
C ARG A 140 6.95 21.42 1.84
N PHE A 141 7.93 20.84 1.16
CA PHE A 141 8.69 21.52 0.12
C PHE A 141 7.82 21.80 -1.12
N GLU A 142 7.06 20.81 -1.60
CA GLU A 142 6.19 20.96 -2.77
C GLU A 142 4.94 21.81 -2.50
N LEU A 143 4.27 21.62 -1.35
CA LEU A 143 3.05 22.37 -1.02
C LEU A 143 3.33 23.76 -0.40
N GLY A 144 4.55 24.00 0.10
CA GLY A 144 4.98 25.29 0.64
C GLY A 144 5.64 26.21 -0.38
N SER A 145 5.79 25.76 -1.62
CA SER A 145 6.37 26.52 -2.74
C SER A 145 5.31 27.16 -3.66
N ASN A 146 4.04 27.23 -3.22
CA ASN A 146 2.95 27.97 -3.88
C ASN A 146 2.43 29.09 -2.99
#